data_AF-A0A3C1F730-F1
#
_entry.id   AF-A0A3C1F730-F1
#
_cell.length_a   1.000
_cell.length_b   1.000
_cell.length_c   1.000
_cell.angle_alpha   90.00
_cell.angle_beta   90.00
_cell.angle_gamma   90.00
#
_symmetry.space_group_name_H-M   'P 1'
#
loop_
_entity.id
_entity.type
_entity.pdbx_description
1 polymer ?
#
loop_
_entity_poly.entity_id
_entity_poly.type
_entity_poly.pdbx_seq_one_letter_code
_entity_poly.pdbx_strand_id
1 'polypeptide(L)'
;MSLCLDLVGQVPTATLALGGPRDPQGVPEMLSLRLEFATGAIGWIHAGRLSPDKRRRLTVVTDRHLYVVDDASPTPLTAAAIDYVRRYENAQAEPLTLHALDSASTDPPLTRMLAYFLEGLRGGDRGRV
;
A
#
# COMPACT_ATOMS: atom_id res chain seq x y z
N MET A 1 -2.18 7.48 2.95
CA MET A 1 -0.90 7.90 3.58
C MET A 1 -0.61 7.10 4.83
N SER A 2 -1.54 7.00 5.79
CA SER A 2 -1.37 6.20 7.03
C SER A 2 -0.79 4.82 6.79
N LEU A 3 -1.36 4.03 5.88
CA LEU A 3 -0.88 2.68 5.58
C LEU A 3 0.61 2.62 5.18
N CYS A 4 1.11 3.59 4.42
CA CYS A 4 2.53 3.64 4.06
C CYS A 4 3.41 3.96 5.28
N LEU A 5 2.95 4.84 6.17
CA LEU A 5 3.67 5.18 7.40
C LEU A 5 3.70 4.00 8.36
N ASP A 6 2.58 3.28 8.49
CA ASP A 6 2.47 2.11 9.35
C ASP A 6 3.37 0.97 8.87
N LEU A 7 3.40 0.72 7.55
CA LEU A 7 4.23 -0.33 6.94
C LEU A 7 5.73 -0.04 7.05
N VAL A 8 6.14 1.21 6.81
CA VAL A 8 7.57 1.59 6.86
C VAL A 8 8.01 1.82 8.32
N GLY A 9 7.08 2.18 9.21
CA GLY A 9 7.35 2.46 10.62
C GLY A 9 8.18 3.73 10.84
N GLN A 10 8.26 4.63 9.85
CA GLN A 10 9.08 5.84 9.88
C GLN A 10 8.30 7.05 9.37
N VAL A 11 8.75 8.23 9.77
CA VAL A 11 8.30 9.50 9.20
C VAL A 11 9.09 9.77 7.90
N PRO A 12 8.46 10.25 6.82
CA PRO A 12 9.17 10.62 5.61
C PRO A 12 10.15 11.78 5.86
N THR A 13 11.33 11.70 5.25
CA THR A 13 12.34 12.77 5.25
C THR A 13 12.08 13.82 4.17
N ALA A 14 11.41 13.44 3.09
CA ALA A 14 11.01 14.34 2.03
C ALA A 14 9.68 13.91 1.39
N THR A 15 8.94 14.89 0.88
CA THR A 15 7.67 14.68 0.21
C THR A 15 7.57 15.55 -1.05
N LEU A 16 7.07 14.95 -2.13
CA LEU A 16 6.78 15.66 -3.38
C LEU A 16 5.36 15.34 -3.81
N ALA A 17 4.55 16.37 -4.03
CA ALA A 17 3.17 16.24 -4.44
C ALA A 17 2.95 16.89 -5.81
N LEU A 18 2.31 16.16 -6.72
CA LEU A 18 1.86 16.62 -8.03
C LEU A 18 0.36 16.41 -8.13
N GLY A 19 -0.39 17.46 -8.44
CA GLY A 19 -1.83 17.42 -8.58
C GLY A 19 -2.29 17.87 -9.96
N GLY A 20 -3.24 17.15 -10.53
CA GLY A 20 -3.82 17.48 -11.83
C GLY A 20 -4.58 16.30 -12.44
N PRO A 21 -5.45 16.52 -13.43
CA PRO A 21 -6.02 17.81 -13.84
C PRO A 21 -6.89 18.43 -12.72
N ARG A 22 -7.33 19.67 -12.89
CA ARG A 22 -8.11 20.44 -11.91
C ARG A 22 -9.53 20.65 -12.40
N ASP A 23 -10.49 20.67 -11.48
CA ASP A 23 -11.89 21.01 -11.76
C ASP A 23 -12.06 22.52 -12.04
N PRO A 24 -13.27 23.00 -12.42
CA PRO A 24 -13.52 24.42 -12.67
C PRO A 24 -13.27 25.34 -11.45
N GLN A 25 -13.24 24.77 -10.24
CA GLN A 25 -12.92 25.48 -9.00
C GLN A 25 -11.42 25.46 -8.70
N GLY A 26 -10.61 24.86 -9.58
CA GLY A 26 -9.16 24.77 -9.45
C GLY A 26 -8.69 23.67 -8.50
N VAL A 27 -9.56 22.77 -8.03
CA VAL A 27 -9.20 21.68 -7.12
C VAL A 27 -8.66 20.49 -7.93
N PRO A 28 -7.49 19.93 -7.58
CA PRO A 28 -6.96 18.74 -8.23
C PRO A 28 -7.90 17.52 -8.12
N GLU A 29 -8.14 16.86 -9.24
CA GLU A 29 -8.98 15.67 -9.33
C GLU A 29 -8.18 14.36 -9.27
N MET A 30 -6.87 14.45 -9.50
CA MET A 30 -5.89 13.41 -9.16
C MET A 30 -4.68 14.01 -8.46
N LEU A 31 -4.02 13.17 -7.66
CA LEU A 31 -2.83 13.46 -6.89
C LEU A 31 -1.86 12.30 -7.05
N SER A 32 -0.59 12.63 -7.27
CA SER A 32 0.55 11.74 -7.13
C SER A 32 1.45 12.28 -6.03
N LEU A 33 1.70 11.48 -5.01
CA LEU A 33 2.54 11.83 -3.88
C LEU A 33 3.70 10.83 -3.81
N ARG A 34 4.92 11.37 -3.75
CA ARG A 34 6.14 10.61 -3.50
C ARG A 34 6.62 10.91 -2.08
N LEU A 35 6.90 9.85 -1.33
CA LEU A 35 7.45 9.90 0.02
C LEU A 35 8.84 9.28 -0.01
N GLU A 36 9.83 9.95 0.56
CA GLU A 36 11.16 9.40 0.80
C GLU A 36 11.36 9.18 2.30
N PHE A 37 12.01 8.08 2.67
CA PHE A 37 12.28 7.72 4.06
C PHE A 37 13.78 7.59 4.33
N ALA A 38 14.17 7.70 5.60
CA ALA A 38 15.59 7.67 6.01
C ALA A 38 16.30 6.36 5.65
N THR A 39 15.57 5.24 5.59
CA THR A 39 16.12 3.94 5.14
C THR A 39 16.26 3.80 3.63
N GLY A 40 15.90 4.82 2.85
CA GLY A 40 15.90 4.77 1.39
C GLY A 40 14.65 4.12 0.79
N ALA A 41 13.69 3.68 1.61
CA ALA A 41 12.37 3.29 1.12
C ALA A 41 11.70 4.47 0.40
N ILE A 42 10.93 4.16 -0.64
CA ILE A 42 10.17 5.15 -1.41
C ILE A 42 8.72 4.71 -1.48
N GLY A 43 7.81 5.60 -1.09
CA GLY A 43 6.38 5.40 -1.23
C GLY A 43 5.82 6.22 -2.39
N TRP A 44 5.01 5.59 -3.25
CA TRP A 44 4.20 6.28 -4.25
C TRP A 44 2.72 6.10 -3.92
N ILE A 45 2.01 7.21 -3.85
CA ILE A 45 0.57 7.24 -3.61
C ILE A 45 -0.08 7.96 -4.78
N HIS A 46 -0.95 7.24 -5.49
CA HIS A 46 -1.79 7.82 -6.52
C HIS A 46 -3.25 7.74 -6.07
N ALA A 47 -3.93 8.87 -6.06
CA ALA A 47 -5.34 8.95 -5.68
C ALA A 47 -6.05 9.93 -6.59
N GLY A 48 -7.24 9.59 -7.04
CA GLY A 48 -8.01 10.48 -7.89
C GLY A 48 -9.35 9.88 -8.29
N ARG A 49 -10.22 10.72 -8.82
CA ARG A 49 -11.59 10.34 -9.21
C ARG A 49 -11.80 10.14 -10.70
N LEU A 50 -10.76 10.35 -11.51
CA LEU A 50 -10.84 10.33 -12.98
C LEU A 50 -10.50 8.98 -13.61
N SER A 51 -10.09 7.99 -12.82
CA SER A 51 -9.91 6.63 -13.33
C SER A 51 -11.26 6.06 -13.76
N PRO A 52 -11.41 5.50 -14.98
CA PRO A 52 -12.65 4.87 -15.41
C PRO A 52 -12.97 3.63 -14.55
N ASP A 53 -11.93 2.99 -14.01
CA ASP A 53 -12.05 1.85 -13.11
C ASP A 53 -11.82 2.28 -11.67
N LYS A 54 -12.66 1.81 -10.75
CA LYS A 54 -12.40 1.91 -9.31
C LYS A 54 -11.26 0.97 -8.93
N ARG A 55 -10.11 1.53 -8.56
CA ARG A 55 -8.92 0.76 -8.16
C ARG A 55 -8.56 1.05 -6.70
N ARG A 56 -8.39 -0.01 -5.91
CA ARG A 56 -7.89 0.03 -4.54
C ARG A 56 -6.82 -1.03 -4.41
N ARG A 57 -5.61 -0.66 -4.81
CA ARG A 57 -4.47 -1.56 -4.90
C ARG A 57 -3.29 -1.00 -4.13
N LEU A 58 -2.62 -1.86 -3.38
CA LEU A 58 -1.33 -1.62 -2.77
C LEU A 58 -0.33 -2.64 -3.31
N THR A 59 0.85 -2.17 -3.69
CA THR A 59 1.98 -3.04 -4.03
C THR A 59 3.13 -2.72 -3.09
N VAL A 60 3.66 -3.73 -2.42
CA VAL A 60 4.83 -3.64 -1.55
C VAL A 60 5.92 -4.49 -2.15
N VAL A 61 7.09 -3.90 -2.36
CA VAL A 61 8.26 -4.59 -2.90
C VAL A 61 9.35 -4.56 -1.84
N THR A 62 9.89 -5.73 -1.52
CA THR A 62 11.04 -5.89 -0.63
C THR A 62 12.25 -6.38 -1.43
N ASP A 63 13.33 -6.73 -0.76
CA ASP A 63 14.48 -7.40 -1.36
C ASP A 63 14.12 -8.79 -1.93
N ARG A 64 13.17 -9.48 -1.29
CA ARG A 64 12.86 -10.90 -1.51
C ARG A 64 11.47 -11.20 -2.02
N HIS A 65 10.52 -10.27 -1.83
CA HIS A 65 9.13 -10.52 -2.18
C HIS A 65 8.46 -9.29 -2.77
N LEU A 66 7.48 -9.55 -3.62
CA LEU A 66 6.49 -8.58 -4.05
C LEU A 66 5.15 -9.04 -3.50
N TYR A 67 4.44 -8.15 -2.81
CA TYR A 67 3.09 -8.36 -2.31
C TYR A 67 2.13 -7.43 -3.03
N VAL A 68 0.98 -7.94 -3.44
CA VAL A 68 -0.11 -7.14 -4.01
C VAL A 68 -1.36 -7.37 -3.19
N VAL A 69 -1.93 -6.28 -2.67
CA VAL A 69 -3.28 -6.23 -2.14
C VAL A 69 -4.16 -5.54 -3.18
N ASP A 70 -5.25 -6.19 -3.61
CA ASP A 70 -6.24 -5.64 -4.53
C ASP A 70 -7.66 -5.98 -4.07
N ASP A 71 -8.34 -4.99 -3.48
CA ASP A 71 -9.68 -5.16 -2.91
C ASP A 71 -10.76 -5.48 -3.96
N ALA A 72 -10.47 -5.29 -5.26
CA ALA A 72 -11.40 -5.61 -6.33
C ALA A 72 -11.18 -7.03 -6.89
N SER A 73 -10.11 -7.71 -6.51
CA SER A 73 -9.76 -9.06 -6.96
C SER A 73 -10.50 -10.13 -6.13
N PRO A 74 -10.92 -11.27 -6.73
CA PRO A 74 -11.39 -12.44 -5.98
C PRO A 74 -10.29 -13.05 -5.11
N THR A 75 -9.02 -12.83 -5.46
CA THR A 75 -7.84 -13.17 -4.65
C THR A 75 -7.18 -11.88 -4.19
N PRO A 76 -7.66 -11.28 -3.08
CA PRO A 76 -7.30 -9.91 -2.72
C PRO A 76 -5.87 -9.76 -2.22
N LEU A 77 -5.20 -10.85 -1.84
CA LEU A 77 -3.80 -10.83 -1.43
C LEU A 77 -3.02 -11.87 -2.25
N THR A 78 -1.96 -11.41 -2.92
CA THR A 78 -1.05 -12.26 -3.68
C THR A 78 0.40 -11.88 -3.42
N ALA A 79 1.32 -12.83 -3.63
CA ALA A 79 2.74 -12.58 -3.52
C ALA A 79 3.55 -13.34 -4.57
N ALA A 80 4.74 -12.82 -4.88
CA ALA A 80 5.76 -13.50 -5.66
C ALA A 80 7.11 -13.36 -4.96
N ALA A 81 7.92 -14.41 -4.98
CA ALA A 81 9.32 -14.32 -4.61
C ALA A 81 10.09 -13.55 -5.70
N ILE A 82 10.99 -12.67 -5.29
CA ILE A 82 11.87 -11.89 -6.16
C ILE A 82 13.30 -11.89 -5.61
N ASP A 83 14.26 -11.64 -6.48
CA ASP A 83 15.59 -11.14 -6.09
C ASP A 83 15.71 -9.75 -6.74
N TYR A 84 15.46 -8.70 -5.94
CA TYR A 84 15.36 -7.34 -6.47
C TYR A 84 16.63 -6.90 -7.19
N VAL A 85 17.80 -7.21 -6.63
CA VAL A 85 19.11 -6.82 -7.18
C VAL A 85 19.33 -7.47 -8.54
N ARG A 86 19.17 -8.80 -8.62
CA ARG A 86 19.37 -9.52 -9.89
C ARG A 86 18.35 -9.15 -10.96
N ARG A 87 17.16 -8.69 -10.57
CA ARG A 87 16.07 -8.37 -11.51
C ARG A 87 16.31 -7.08 -12.27
N TYR A 88 16.93 -6.07 -11.66
CA TYR A 88 17.22 -4.80 -12.34
C TYR A 88 18.57 -4.79 -13.09
N GLU A 89 19.47 -5.72 -12.77
CA GLU A 89 20.71 -5.94 -13.55
C GLU A 89 20.45 -6.68 -14.86
N ASN A 90 19.43 -7.54 -14.92
CA ASN A 90 19.07 -8.31 -16.11
C ASN A 90 17.89 -7.66 -16.85
N ALA A 91 18.15 -7.05 -18.01
CA ALA A 91 17.15 -6.39 -18.84
C ALA A 91 16.06 -7.32 -19.43
N GLN A 92 16.10 -8.63 -19.14
CA GLN A 92 15.13 -9.65 -19.55
C GLN A 92 14.56 -10.37 -18.33
N ALA A 93 13.89 -9.63 -17.46
CA ALA A 93 13.25 -10.23 -16.30
C ALA A 93 11.94 -10.93 -16.72
N GLU A 94 11.92 -12.27 -16.60
CA GLU A 94 10.72 -13.09 -16.80
C GLU A 94 9.52 -12.54 -16.01
N PRO A 95 8.28 -12.69 -16.51
CA PRO A 95 7.07 -12.29 -15.78
C PRO A 95 7.01 -12.94 -14.39
N LEU A 96 6.61 -12.17 -13.38
CA LEU A 96 6.42 -12.70 -12.03
C LEU A 96 5.13 -13.51 -11.97
N THR A 97 5.22 -14.75 -11.50
CA THR A 97 4.05 -15.55 -11.15
C THR A 97 3.60 -15.19 -9.74
N LEU A 98 2.41 -14.59 -9.64
CA LEU A 98 1.78 -14.27 -8.35
C LEU A 98 1.00 -15.47 -7.83
N HIS A 99 1.18 -15.77 -6.55
CA HIS A 99 0.45 -16.81 -5.84
C HIS A 99 -0.48 -16.17 -4.81
N ALA A 100 -1.69 -16.70 -4.68
CA ALA A 100 -2.61 -16.27 -3.63
C ALA A 100 -2.01 -16.58 -2.25
N LEU A 101 -2.18 -15.64 -1.33
CA LEU A 101 -1.91 -15.88 0.09
C LEU A 101 -3.23 -15.90 0.84
N ASP A 102 -3.33 -16.78 1.81
CA ASP A 102 -4.48 -16.82 2.71
C ASP A 102 -4.48 -15.56 3.59
N SER A 103 -5.61 -14.84 3.60
CA SER A 103 -5.80 -13.76 4.56
C SER A 103 -5.89 -14.35 5.96
N ALA A 104 -5.16 -13.78 6.92
CA ALA A 104 -5.16 -14.22 8.31
C ALA A 104 -6.52 -14.10 9.03
N SER A 105 -7.50 -13.39 8.44
CA SER A 105 -8.84 -13.25 8.99
C SER A 105 -9.87 -13.04 7.87
N THR A 106 -11.05 -13.61 8.06
CA THR A 106 -12.25 -13.41 7.24
C THR A 106 -13.18 -12.32 7.80
N ASP A 107 -12.85 -11.74 8.95
CA ASP A 107 -13.68 -10.72 9.58
C ASP A 107 -13.64 -9.41 8.80
N PRO A 108 -14.78 -8.69 8.69
CA PRO A 108 -14.80 -7.37 8.08
C PRO A 108 -13.82 -6.41 8.80
N PRO A 109 -13.04 -5.59 8.07
CA PRO A 109 -12.08 -4.67 8.68
C PRO A 109 -12.67 -3.73 9.74
N LEU A 110 -13.89 -3.25 9.51
CA LEU A 110 -14.60 -2.40 10.46
C LEU A 110 -14.91 -3.13 11.77
N THR A 111 -15.31 -4.40 11.69
CA THR A 111 -15.57 -5.23 12.88
C THR A 111 -14.30 -5.39 13.71
N ARG A 112 -13.15 -5.68 13.06
CA ARG A 112 -11.86 -5.78 13.76
C ARG A 112 -11.44 -4.45 14.38
N MET A 113 -11.64 -3.34 13.68
CA MET A 113 -11.31 -2.01 14.20
C MET A 113 -12.18 -1.63 15.41
N LEU A 114 -13.47 -1.97 15.40
CA LEU A 114 -14.36 -1.77 16.55
C LEU A 114 -13.97 -2.66 17.73
N ALA A 115 -13.62 -3.92 17.49
CA ALA A 115 -13.13 -4.83 18.53
C ALA A 115 -11.86 -4.27 19.19
N TYR A 116 -10.87 -3.87 18.37
CA TYR A 116 -9.63 -3.24 18.83
C TYR A 116 -9.90 -1.97 19.65
N PHE A 117 -10.81 -1.11 19.19
CA PHE A 117 -11.21 0.09 19.92
C PHE A 117 -11.83 -0.23 21.29
N LEU A 118 -12.75 -1.21 21.35
CA LEU A 118 -13.39 -1.63 22.60
C LEU A 118 -12.41 -2.29 23.58
N GLU A 119 -11.44 -3.07 23.09
CA GLU A 119 -10.35 -3.60 23.92
C GLU A 119 -9.50 -2.48 24.51
N GLY A 120 -9.17 -1.46 23.71
CA GLY A 120 -8.44 -0.28 24.18
C GLY A 120 -9.19 0.53 25.24
N LEU A 121 -10.53 0.53 25.25
CA LEU A 121 -11.35 1.14 26.31
C LEU A 121 -11.36 0.31 27.60
N ARG A 122 -11.19 -1.01 27.50
CA ARG A 122 -11.16 -1.94 28.64
C ARG A 122 -9.79 -2.00 29.34
N GLY A 123 -8.81 -1.20 28.88
CA GLY A 123 -7.46 -1.20 29.41
C GLY A 123 -6.56 -2.30 28.84
N GLY A 124 -6.95 -2.93 27.72
CA GLY A 124 -6.07 -3.83 26.97
C GLY A 124 -4.82 -3.11 26.45
N ASP A 125 -3.69 -3.81 26.45
CA ASP A 125 -2.41 -3.27 26.01
C ASP A 125 -2.46 -2.85 24.53
N ARG A 126 -1.92 -1.67 24.21
CA ARG A 126 -2.03 -1.02 22.89
C ARG A 126 -0.89 -1.38 21.94
N GLY A 127 -0.04 -2.33 22.32
CA GLY A 127 1.11 -2.77 21.53
C GLY A 127 0.71 -3.58 20.30
N ARG A 128 0.56 -2.90 19.15
CA ARG A 128 0.63 -3.40 17.76
C ARG A 128 0.07 -4.81 17.49
N VAL A 129 -1.07 -4.87 16.79
CA VAL A 129 -1.46 -6.02 15.94
C VAL A 129 -0.73 -5.91 14.61
#